data_AF-A0A2H6NL21-F1
#
_entry.id   AF-A0A2H6NL21-F1
#
_cell.length_a   1.000
_cell.length_b   1.000
_cell.length_c   1.000
_cell.angle_alpha   90.00
_cell.angle_beta   90.00
_cell.angle_gamma   90.00
#
_symmetry.space_group_name_H-M   'P 1'
#
loop_
_entity.id
_entity.type
_entity.pdbx_description
1 polymer ?
#
loop_
_entity_poly.entity_id
_entity_poly.type
_entity_poly.pdbx_seq_one_letter_code
_entity_poly.pdbx_strand_id
1 'polypeptide(L)'
;MALEEYLWMVIVGFIIAFILAFSVGANDVANSFGTAVGSGVVTLRQACILASIFETTGSVLLGAKVGETIRKGIIDVNLYYNSTDILMAGEVSAMVGSAVWQLIASFLKLPISGTHCIVGSTIGFSLVAIGTQGVQWMELVKIVASWFISPLLSGMMSGALFLLIRFFILNKEDPVPNGLRALPVFYAATITINVFSIMYAGASVLGITLPIWAIALISIGVSIVFAVLVWIFVCPWMKRKIASRLKKETALSKISDESIDKIQEEDMPVFKELPGVKESDESTIPLTSCGTEDAGVSDNIANGSHPRVPYGRAFSMTHSMVKSPVSNGTFNFDGHMKSDIHVYHTVHKD
;
A
#
# COMPACT_ATOMS: atom_id res chain seq x y z
N MET A 1 20.40 15.21 47.04
CA MET A 1 21.11 16.42 46.58
C MET A 1 21.39 16.37 45.08
N ALA A 2 22.16 15.41 44.55
CA ALA A 2 22.40 15.30 43.09
C ALA A 2 21.13 15.05 42.23
N LEU A 3 20.13 14.32 42.76
CA LEU A 3 18.89 14.07 42.02
C LEU A 3 18.02 15.33 41.84
N GLU A 4 18.09 16.28 42.76
CA GLU A 4 17.33 17.54 42.69
C GLU A 4 17.95 18.51 41.68
N GLU A 5 19.28 18.52 41.56
CA GLU A 5 20.03 19.37 40.62
C GLU A 5 19.75 19.01 39.16
N TYR A 6 19.49 17.74 38.86
CA TYR A 6 19.21 17.27 37.50
C TYR A 6 17.74 16.95 37.21
N LEU A 7 16.85 17.13 38.18
CA LEU A 7 15.42 16.85 38.03
C LEU A 7 14.80 17.65 36.88
N TRP A 8 15.22 18.91 36.71
CA TRP A 8 14.71 19.76 35.63
C TRP A 8 15.06 19.19 34.25
N MET A 9 16.25 18.59 34.07
CA MET A 9 16.63 17.95 32.79
C MET A 9 15.77 16.73 32.52
N VAL A 10 15.40 15.98 33.55
CA VAL A 10 14.49 14.83 33.41
C VAL A 10 13.09 15.30 33.01
N ILE A 11 12.56 16.36 33.65
CA ILE A 11 11.26 16.93 33.33
C ILE A 11 11.24 17.44 31.89
N VAL A 12 12.25 18.25 31.50
CA VAL A 12 12.39 18.76 30.13
C VAL A 12 12.54 17.60 29.16
N GLY A 13 13.42 16.64 29.45
CA GLY A 13 13.62 15.45 28.63
C GLY A 13 12.35 14.65 28.41
N PHE A 14 11.48 14.52 29.43
CA PHE A 14 10.20 13.85 29.30
C PHE A 14 9.22 14.60 28.38
N ILE A 15 9.16 15.93 28.50
CA ILE A 15 8.35 16.77 27.62
C ILE A 15 8.86 16.66 26.17
N ILE A 16 10.17 16.74 25.95
CA ILE A 16 10.78 16.61 24.63
C ILE A 16 10.57 15.20 24.07
N ALA A 17 10.68 14.15 24.88
CA ALA A 17 10.42 12.78 24.46
C ALA A 17 8.97 12.60 23.99
N PHE A 18 8.00 13.26 24.65
CA PHE A 18 6.61 13.27 24.20
C PHE A 18 6.46 13.99 22.84
N ILE A 19 7.12 15.13 22.66
CA ILE A 19 7.12 15.85 21.38
C ILE A 19 7.75 14.99 20.29
N LEU A 20 8.90 14.36 20.54
CA LEU A 20 9.57 13.46 19.62
C LEU A 20 8.67 12.28 19.24
N ALA A 21 8.01 11.64 20.21
CA ALA A 21 7.08 10.55 19.96
C ALA A 21 5.90 11.00 19.10
N PHE A 22 5.37 12.21 19.33
CA PHE A 22 4.35 12.80 18.48
C PHE A 22 4.87 13.03 17.04
N SER A 23 6.09 13.57 16.88
CA SER A 23 6.70 13.79 15.56
C SER A 23 6.91 12.49 14.78
N VAL A 24 7.40 11.44 15.46
CA VAL A 24 7.56 10.10 14.87
C VAL A 24 6.22 9.56 14.40
N GLY A 25 5.19 9.63 15.26
CA GLY A 25 3.84 9.20 14.89
C GLY A 25 3.26 9.98 13.69
N ALA A 26 3.44 11.29 13.65
CA ALA A 26 2.95 12.13 12.56
C ALA A 26 3.55 11.75 11.19
N ASN A 27 4.84 11.37 11.16
CA ASN A 27 5.54 10.98 9.94
C ASN A 27 5.29 9.52 9.55
N ASP A 28 5.22 8.61 10.53
CA ASP A 28 5.30 7.16 10.25
C ASP A 28 3.93 6.49 10.04
N VAL A 29 2.82 7.10 10.48
CA VAL A 29 1.47 6.54 10.28
C VAL A 29 1.15 6.32 8.79
N ALA A 30 1.65 7.18 7.92
CA ALA A 30 1.48 7.06 6.47
C ALA A 30 2.14 5.79 5.91
N ASN A 31 3.23 5.31 6.53
CA ASN A 31 3.95 4.12 6.08
C ASN A 31 3.11 2.84 6.31
N SER A 32 2.41 2.76 7.45
CA SER A 32 1.60 1.59 7.83
C SER A 32 0.19 1.61 7.20
N PHE A 33 -0.44 2.78 7.10
CA PHE A 33 -1.84 2.90 6.68
C PHE A 33 -2.06 3.53 5.30
N GLY A 34 -1.00 4.02 4.63
CA GLY A 34 -1.13 4.71 3.34
C GLY A 34 -1.79 3.87 2.26
N THR A 35 -1.48 2.57 2.18
CA THR A 35 -2.08 1.65 1.21
C THR A 35 -3.54 1.29 1.55
N ALA A 36 -3.86 1.12 2.83
CA ALA A 36 -5.21 0.79 3.29
C ALA A 36 -6.19 1.96 3.13
N VAL A 37 -5.71 3.19 3.37
CA VAL A 37 -6.47 4.42 3.11
C VAL A 37 -6.56 4.71 1.62
N GLY A 38 -5.45 4.58 0.88
CA GLY A 38 -5.41 4.81 -0.57
C GLY A 38 -6.28 3.85 -1.38
N SER A 39 -6.50 2.64 -0.89
CA SER A 39 -7.43 1.67 -1.50
C SER A 39 -8.90 1.85 -1.07
N GLY A 40 -9.20 2.79 -0.17
CA GLY A 40 -10.56 3.04 0.33
C GLY A 40 -11.10 1.95 1.26
N VAL A 41 -10.25 1.02 1.73
CA VAL A 41 -10.66 -0.05 2.67
C VAL A 41 -10.90 0.51 4.07
N VAL A 42 -10.10 1.51 4.46
CA VAL A 42 -10.14 2.15 5.78
C VAL A 42 -10.20 3.67 5.60
N THR A 43 -11.03 4.36 6.38
CA THR A 43 -11.06 5.83 6.35
C THR A 43 -9.90 6.44 7.12
N LEU A 44 -9.54 7.70 6.85
CA LEU A 44 -8.48 8.41 7.59
C LEU A 44 -8.72 8.37 9.10
N ARG A 45 -9.95 8.61 9.56
CA ARG A 45 -10.30 8.57 10.99
C ARG A 45 -10.09 7.17 11.59
N GLN A 46 -10.46 6.12 10.87
CA GLN A 46 -10.25 4.74 11.33
C GLN A 46 -8.75 4.39 11.37
N ALA A 47 -7.99 4.81 10.36
CA ALA A 47 -6.55 4.62 10.31
C ALA A 47 -5.85 5.28 11.51
N CYS A 48 -6.21 6.51 11.87
CA CYS A 48 -5.66 7.18 13.05
C CYS A 48 -5.96 6.42 14.36
N ILE A 49 -7.18 5.93 14.54
CA ILE A 49 -7.54 5.17 15.76
C ILE A 49 -6.75 3.85 15.83
N LEU A 50 -6.69 3.12 14.72
CA LEU A 50 -5.95 1.86 14.64
C LEU A 50 -4.45 2.09 14.86
N ALA A 51 -3.88 3.12 14.24
CA ALA A 51 -2.48 3.47 14.40
C ALA A 51 -2.16 3.79 15.86
N SER A 52 -2.95 4.65 16.52
CA SER A 52 -2.72 4.98 17.93
C SER A 52 -2.71 3.75 18.84
N ILE A 53 -3.58 2.77 18.59
CA ILE A 53 -3.62 1.53 19.39
C ILE A 53 -2.42 0.63 19.07
N PHE A 54 -2.20 0.32 17.79
CA PHE A 54 -1.21 -0.67 17.38
C PHE A 54 0.23 -0.17 17.43
N GLU A 55 0.49 1.10 17.10
CA GLU A 55 1.83 1.70 17.24
C GLU A 55 2.22 1.82 18.72
N THR A 56 1.30 2.25 19.60
CA THR A 56 1.55 2.30 21.05
C THR A 56 1.79 0.90 21.62
N THR A 57 0.96 -0.07 21.23
CA THR A 57 1.12 -1.46 21.67
C THR A 57 2.45 -2.04 21.17
N GLY A 58 2.82 -1.80 19.91
CA GLY A 58 4.09 -2.22 19.34
C GLY A 58 5.30 -1.59 20.05
N SER A 59 5.24 -0.29 20.33
CA SER A 59 6.28 0.43 21.06
C SER A 59 6.52 -0.16 22.46
N VAL A 60 5.45 -0.45 23.21
CA VAL A 60 5.55 -1.08 24.54
C VAL A 60 6.08 -2.51 24.46
N LEU A 61 5.65 -3.30 23.47
CA LEU A 61 5.98 -4.72 23.38
C LEU A 61 7.35 -5.00 22.75
N LEU A 62 7.82 -4.18 21.80
CA LEU A 62 9.03 -4.45 21.00
C LEU A 62 10.07 -3.31 21.03
N GLY A 63 9.69 -2.11 21.47
CA GLY A 63 10.53 -0.91 21.35
C GLY A 63 11.80 -0.91 22.19
N ALA A 64 11.84 -1.69 23.27
CA ALA A 64 12.94 -1.68 24.25
C ALA A 64 14.31 -1.99 23.61
N LYS A 65 14.38 -2.95 22.69
CA LYS A 65 15.63 -3.40 22.08
C LYS A 65 16.25 -2.35 21.17
N VAL A 66 15.43 -1.67 20.36
CA VAL A 66 15.90 -0.57 19.50
C VAL A 66 16.32 0.62 20.35
N GLY A 67 15.55 0.94 21.40
CA GLY A 67 15.92 1.98 22.37
C GLY A 67 17.27 1.73 23.04
N GLU A 68 17.59 0.48 23.37
CA GLU A 68 18.91 0.13 23.92
C GLU A 68 20.05 0.34 22.91
N THR A 69 19.83 0.00 21.63
CA THR A 69 20.79 0.28 20.56
C THR A 69 21.05 1.78 20.42
N ILE A 70 20.02 2.63 20.47
CA ILE A 70 20.21 4.09 20.41
C ILE A 70 21.01 4.57 21.63
N ARG A 71 20.66 4.10 22.83
CA ARG A 71 21.26 4.52 24.10
C ARG A 71 22.74 4.14 24.27
N LYS A 72 23.14 2.96 23.78
CA LYS A 72 24.46 2.38 24.07
C LYS A 72 25.23 1.87 22.86
N GLY A 73 24.56 1.63 21.74
CA GLY A 73 25.18 1.07 20.54
C GLY A 73 25.82 2.12 19.63
N ILE A 74 25.43 3.40 19.77
CA ILE A 74 25.96 4.48 18.93
C ILE A 74 27.15 5.18 19.59
N ILE A 75 27.11 5.32 20.92
CA ILE A 75 28.08 6.07 21.71
C ILE A 75 28.70 5.20 22.79
N ASP A 76 29.97 5.45 23.12
CA ASP A 76 30.63 4.78 24.25
C ASP A 76 30.29 5.48 25.57
N VAL A 77 29.27 4.94 26.25
CA VAL A 77 28.78 5.46 27.53
C VAL A 77 29.87 5.45 28.61
N ASN A 78 30.89 4.60 28.51
CA ASN A 78 31.96 4.53 29.52
C ASN A 78 32.82 5.80 29.55
N LEU A 79 32.92 6.51 28.43
CA LEU A 79 33.66 7.77 28.36
C LEU A 79 32.97 8.91 29.12
N TYR A 80 31.71 8.72 29.53
CA TYR A 80 30.90 9.69 30.27
C TYR A 80 30.79 9.37 31.77
N TYR A 81 31.52 8.38 32.31
CA TYR A 81 31.41 7.99 33.74
C TYR A 81 31.64 9.14 34.72
N ASN A 82 32.55 10.07 34.37
CA ASN A 82 32.88 11.23 35.20
C ASN A 82 32.12 12.50 34.78
N SER A 83 31.25 12.41 33.77
CA SER A 83 30.52 13.53 33.13
C SER A 83 29.11 13.10 32.73
N THR A 84 28.40 12.50 33.69
CA THR A 84 27.03 11.98 33.49
C THR A 84 26.03 13.08 33.16
N ASP A 85 26.28 14.29 33.64
CA ASP A 85 25.53 15.51 33.33
C ASP A 85 25.63 15.87 31.84
N ILE A 86 26.81 15.76 31.24
CA ILE A 86 27.03 15.98 29.81
C ILE A 86 26.28 14.94 28.98
N LEU A 87 26.28 13.67 29.42
CA LEU A 87 25.51 12.62 28.75
C LEU A 87 24.00 12.92 28.79
N MET A 88 23.47 13.30 29.95
CA MET A 88 22.05 13.65 30.10
C MET A 88 21.68 14.84 29.20
N ALA A 89 22.48 15.91 29.21
CA ALA A 89 22.27 17.08 28.35
C ALA A 89 22.40 16.72 26.86
N GLY A 90 23.33 15.83 26.51
CA GLY A 90 23.54 15.30 25.17
C GLY A 90 22.32 14.55 24.64
N GLU A 91 21.76 13.64 25.43
CA GLU A 91 20.55 12.88 25.05
C GLU A 91 19.32 13.79 24.91
N VAL A 92 19.14 14.76 25.81
CA VAL A 92 18.06 15.77 25.67
C VAL A 92 18.26 16.58 24.39
N SER A 93 19.49 17.02 24.10
CA SER A 93 19.83 17.74 22.88
C SER A 93 19.59 16.90 21.62
N ALA A 94 19.90 15.59 21.67
CA ALA A 94 19.67 14.67 20.57
C ALA A 94 18.17 14.50 20.28
N MET A 95 17.36 14.36 21.33
CA MET A 95 15.90 14.30 21.21
C MET A 95 15.33 15.59 20.65
N VAL A 96 15.81 16.77 21.10
CA VAL A 96 15.38 18.06 20.55
C VAL A 96 15.73 18.18 19.06
N GLY A 97 16.99 17.92 18.69
CA GLY A 97 17.43 18.00 17.29
C GLY A 97 16.62 17.08 16.38
N SER A 98 16.40 15.84 16.82
CA SER A 98 15.59 14.87 16.11
C SER A 98 14.12 15.30 15.99
N ALA A 99 13.52 15.79 17.08
CA ALA A 99 12.12 16.22 17.10
C ALA A 99 11.89 17.43 16.18
N VAL A 100 12.76 18.45 16.26
CA VAL A 100 12.65 19.65 15.44
C VAL A 100 12.71 19.30 13.95
N TRP A 101 13.69 18.49 13.55
CA TRP A 101 13.82 18.09 12.15
C TRP A 101 12.62 17.26 11.67
N GLN A 102 12.13 16.34 12.49
CA GLN A 102 10.96 15.52 12.16
C GLN A 102 9.67 16.33 12.06
N LEU A 103 9.46 17.30 12.94
CA LEU A 103 8.33 18.22 12.83
C LEU A 103 8.41 19.04 11.56
N ILE A 104 9.56 19.65 11.26
CA ILE A 104 9.75 20.44 10.03
C ILE A 104 9.47 19.59 8.80
N ALA A 105 10.01 18.38 8.72
CA ALA A 105 9.76 17.48 7.59
C ALA A 105 8.28 17.09 7.47
N SER A 106 7.61 16.82 8.59
CA SER A 106 6.17 16.54 8.63
C SER A 106 5.33 17.72 8.15
N PHE A 107 5.67 18.95 8.58
CA PHE A 107 5.03 20.18 8.09
C PHE A 107 5.24 20.39 6.59
N LEU A 108 6.43 20.07 6.09
CA LEU A 108 6.77 20.10 4.66
C LEU A 108 6.21 18.90 3.87
N LYS A 109 5.52 17.96 4.53
CA LYS A 109 4.96 16.73 3.94
C LYS A 109 6.02 15.85 3.28
N LEU A 110 7.24 15.87 3.81
CA LEU A 110 8.36 15.07 3.32
C LEU A 110 8.44 13.77 4.12
N PRO A 111 8.34 12.59 3.47
CA PRO A 111 8.57 11.33 4.15
C PRO A 111 10.06 11.20 4.46
N ILE A 112 10.40 11.16 5.74
CA ILE A 112 11.79 11.00 6.20
C ILE A 112 11.93 9.80 7.14
N SER A 113 13.17 9.45 7.48
CA SER A 113 13.48 8.39 8.45
C SER A 113 13.74 8.98 9.83
N GLY A 114 12.85 8.76 10.79
CA GLY A 114 13.05 9.17 12.19
C GLY A 114 14.29 8.51 12.81
N THR A 115 14.62 7.29 12.41
CA THR A 115 15.82 6.57 12.88
C THR A 115 17.11 7.30 12.46
N HIS A 116 17.19 7.82 11.23
CA HIS A 116 18.35 8.60 10.80
C HIS A 116 18.49 9.90 11.60
N CYS A 117 17.35 10.53 11.94
CA CYS A 117 17.33 11.79 12.69
C CYS A 117 17.92 11.62 14.09
N ILE A 118 17.48 10.59 14.84
CA ILE A 118 17.98 10.36 16.19
C ILE A 118 19.43 9.86 16.17
N VAL A 119 19.79 8.92 15.28
CA VAL A 119 21.17 8.43 15.15
C VAL A 119 22.12 9.59 14.80
N GLY A 120 21.76 10.42 13.82
CA GLY A 120 22.56 11.58 13.42
C GLY A 120 22.72 12.61 14.54
N SER A 121 21.65 12.86 15.30
CA SER A 121 21.66 13.79 16.42
C SER A 121 22.49 13.26 17.60
N THR A 122 22.44 11.96 17.88
CA THR A 122 23.27 11.28 18.88
C THR A 122 24.76 11.35 18.51
N ILE A 123 25.12 11.07 17.25
CA ILE A 123 26.49 11.23 16.75
C ILE A 123 26.93 12.70 16.87
N GLY A 124 26.07 13.64 16.48
CA GLY A 124 26.33 15.06 16.52
C GLY A 124 26.75 15.55 17.91
N PHE A 125 25.97 15.24 18.94
CA PHE A 125 26.35 15.66 20.30
C PHE A 125 27.60 14.94 20.79
N SER A 126 27.77 13.65 20.48
CA SER A 126 28.92 12.88 20.95
C SER A 126 30.23 13.43 20.38
N LEU A 127 30.22 13.81 19.09
CA LEU A 127 31.35 14.48 18.44
C LEU A 127 31.68 15.82 19.08
N VAL A 128 30.68 16.59 19.53
CA VAL A 128 30.90 17.87 20.21
C VAL A 128 31.42 17.67 21.64
N ALA A 129 30.88 16.69 22.37
CA ALA A 129 31.18 16.48 23.79
C ALA A 129 32.53 15.77 24.03
N ILE A 130 32.82 14.71 23.27
CA ILE A 130 33.96 13.80 23.51
C ILE A 130 34.87 13.68 22.28
N GLY A 131 34.42 14.12 21.10
CA GLY A 131 35.14 13.97 19.84
C GLY A 131 34.86 12.62 19.16
N THR A 132 35.68 12.27 18.17
CA THR A 132 35.49 11.04 17.36
C THR A 132 35.54 9.74 18.17
N GLN A 133 36.26 9.74 19.29
CA GLN A 133 36.36 8.62 20.22
C GLN A 133 35.06 8.33 21.00
N GLY A 134 34.13 9.30 21.06
CA GLY A 134 32.83 9.13 21.70
C GLY A 134 31.87 8.21 20.93
N VAL A 135 32.14 7.99 19.65
CA VAL A 135 31.26 7.27 18.71
C VAL A 135 31.77 5.85 18.46
N GLN A 136 30.87 4.87 18.54
CA GLN A 136 31.17 3.48 18.21
C GLN A 136 31.10 3.24 16.69
N TRP A 137 32.17 3.59 15.98
CA TRP A 137 32.22 3.53 14.50
C TRP A 137 31.88 2.17 13.91
N MET A 138 32.31 1.08 14.52
CA MET A 138 32.01 -0.27 14.01
C MET A 138 30.53 -0.64 14.14
N GLU A 139 29.86 -0.22 15.21
CA GLU A 139 28.41 -0.38 15.35
C GLU A 139 27.67 0.55 14.39
N LEU A 140 28.13 1.78 14.23
CA LEU A 140 27.56 2.71 13.25
C LEU A 140 27.62 2.13 11.82
N VAL A 141 28.73 1.50 11.42
CA VAL A 141 28.83 0.83 10.11
C VAL A 141 27.80 -0.29 9.96
N LYS A 142 27.55 -1.09 11.01
CA LYS A 142 26.49 -2.12 10.98
C LYS A 142 25.10 -1.50 10.83
N ILE A 143 24.83 -0.40 11.55
CA ILE A 143 23.57 0.35 11.44
C ILE A 143 23.39 0.87 10.01
N VAL A 144 24.40 1.55 9.45
CA VAL A 144 24.37 2.08 8.08
C VAL A 144 24.19 0.96 7.06
N ALA A 145 24.90 -0.16 7.20
CA ALA A 145 24.71 -1.33 6.34
C ALA A 145 23.26 -1.84 6.39
N SER A 146 22.64 -1.86 7.58
CA SER A 146 21.24 -2.27 7.73
C SER A 146 20.25 -1.37 6.98
N TRP A 147 20.57 -0.08 6.80
CA TRP A 147 19.71 0.87 6.07
C TRP A 147 19.62 0.58 4.58
N PHE A 148 20.65 -0.05 4.00
CA PHE A 148 20.63 -0.47 2.59
C PHE A 148 20.09 -1.90 2.44
N ILE A 149 20.46 -2.78 3.36
CA ILE A 149 20.05 -4.19 3.30
C ILE A 149 18.54 -4.32 3.53
N SER A 150 17.96 -3.55 4.46
CA SER A 150 16.55 -3.71 4.83
C SER A 150 15.57 -3.38 3.69
N PRO A 151 15.70 -2.25 2.97
CA PRO A 151 14.86 -1.96 1.80
C PRO A 151 15.06 -2.95 0.64
N LEU A 152 16.29 -3.43 0.43
CA LEU A 152 16.57 -4.43 -0.60
C LEU A 152 15.84 -5.74 -0.29
N LEU A 153 15.98 -6.26 0.93
CA LEU A 153 15.32 -7.49 1.36
C LEU A 153 13.79 -7.35 1.39
N SER A 154 13.27 -6.19 1.83
CA SER A 154 11.82 -5.95 1.84
C SER A 154 11.27 -5.84 0.42
N GLY A 155 11.98 -5.20 -0.50
CA GLY A 155 11.63 -5.14 -1.92
C GLY A 155 11.63 -6.53 -2.58
N MET A 156 12.66 -7.34 -2.32
CA MET A 156 12.72 -8.73 -2.80
C MET A 156 11.55 -9.57 -2.28
N MET A 157 11.25 -9.49 -0.98
CA MET A 157 10.13 -10.24 -0.39
C MET A 157 8.77 -9.75 -0.87
N SER A 158 8.58 -8.43 -1.01
CA SER A 158 7.36 -7.86 -1.58
C SER A 158 7.15 -8.33 -3.02
N GLY A 159 8.21 -8.32 -3.84
CA GLY A 159 8.16 -8.84 -5.21
C GLY A 159 7.83 -10.33 -5.27
N ALA A 160 8.47 -11.15 -4.44
CA ALA A 160 8.17 -12.58 -4.35
C ALA A 160 6.72 -12.83 -3.93
N LEU A 161 6.24 -12.15 -2.89
CA LEU A 161 4.86 -12.25 -2.41
C LEU A 161 3.85 -11.83 -3.49
N PHE A 162 4.13 -10.74 -4.20
CA PHE A 162 3.31 -10.29 -5.31
C PHE A 162 3.23 -11.33 -6.44
N LEU A 163 4.35 -11.93 -6.82
CA LEU A 163 4.37 -12.99 -7.84
C LEU A 163 3.57 -14.23 -7.39
N LEU A 164 3.67 -14.62 -6.11
CA LEU A 164 2.87 -15.69 -5.55
C LEU A 164 1.37 -15.37 -5.61
N ILE A 165 0.96 -14.18 -5.17
CA ILE A 165 -0.44 -13.74 -5.25
C ILE A 165 -0.92 -13.72 -6.70
N ARG A 166 -0.10 -13.20 -7.62
CA ARG A 166 -0.45 -13.12 -9.03
C ARG A 166 -0.68 -14.51 -9.64
N PHE A 167 0.22 -15.45 -9.37
CA PHE A 167 0.16 -16.79 -9.95
C PHE A 167 -0.95 -17.66 -9.33
N PHE A 168 -1.08 -17.63 -8.00
CA PHE A 168 -2.00 -18.52 -7.28
C PHE A 168 -3.42 -17.96 -7.15
N ILE A 169 -3.59 -16.63 -7.17
CA ILE A 169 -4.89 -15.98 -6.93
C ILE A 169 -5.38 -15.25 -8.19
N LEU A 170 -4.61 -14.28 -8.70
CA LEU A 170 -5.11 -13.34 -9.73
C LEU A 170 -5.24 -13.94 -11.14
N ASN A 171 -4.32 -14.81 -11.55
CA ASN A 171 -4.33 -15.42 -12.89
C ASN A 171 -5.31 -16.61 -13.04
N LYS A 172 -6.26 -16.76 -12.12
CA LYS A 172 -7.26 -17.84 -12.15
C LYS A 172 -8.59 -17.31 -12.70
N GLU A 173 -9.35 -18.21 -13.34
CA GLU A 173 -10.64 -17.86 -13.99
C GLU A 173 -11.62 -17.19 -13.01
N ASP A 174 -11.69 -17.66 -11.77
CA ASP A 174 -12.39 -16.99 -10.67
C ASP A 174 -11.40 -16.75 -9.50
N PRO A 175 -10.92 -15.51 -9.29
CA PRO A 175 -9.96 -15.20 -8.25
C PRO A 175 -10.57 -15.13 -6.85
N VAL A 176 -11.90 -14.95 -6.73
CA VAL A 176 -12.59 -14.74 -5.45
C VAL A 176 -12.45 -15.94 -4.49
N PRO A 177 -12.77 -17.18 -4.87
CA PRO A 177 -12.65 -18.33 -3.96
C PRO A 177 -11.20 -18.62 -3.57
N ASN A 178 -10.24 -18.41 -4.48
CA ASN A 178 -8.82 -18.61 -4.18
C ASN A 178 -8.29 -17.55 -3.21
N GLY A 179 -8.71 -16.29 -3.38
CA GLY A 179 -8.43 -15.22 -2.43
C GLY A 179 -8.96 -15.54 -1.03
N LEU A 180 -10.21 -15.98 -0.93
CA LEU A 180 -10.82 -16.36 0.35
C LEU A 180 -10.12 -17.55 1.03
N ARG A 181 -9.58 -18.51 0.26
CA ARG A 181 -8.79 -19.63 0.79
C ARG A 181 -7.38 -19.23 1.22
N ALA A 182 -6.81 -18.19 0.62
CA ALA A 182 -5.49 -17.67 0.97
C ALA A 182 -5.52 -16.78 2.23
N LEU A 183 -6.66 -16.15 2.56
CA LEU A 183 -6.78 -15.25 3.72
C LEU A 183 -6.30 -15.87 5.05
N PRO A 184 -6.72 -17.10 5.43
CA PRO A 184 -6.25 -17.71 6.68
C PRO A 184 -4.74 -17.92 6.72
N VAL A 185 -4.12 -18.20 5.57
CA VAL A 185 -2.67 -18.38 5.46
C VAL A 185 -1.94 -17.06 5.69
N PHE A 186 -2.41 -15.97 5.07
CA PHE A 186 -1.81 -14.64 5.29
C PHE A 186 -1.96 -14.17 6.73
N TYR A 187 -3.14 -14.35 7.33
CA TYR A 187 -3.35 -14.01 8.75
C TYR A 187 -2.48 -14.87 9.66
N ALA A 188 -2.37 -16.17 9.41
CA ALA A 188 -1.51 -17.06 10.18
C ALA A 188 -0.04 -16.65 10.09
N ALA A 189 0.45 -16.32 8.90
CA ALA A 189 1.83 -15.86 8.71
C ALA A 189 2.10 -14.58 9.51
N THR A 190 1.23 -13.58 9.41
CA THR A 190 1.35 -12.32 10.16
C THR A 190 1.31 -12.54 11.67
N ILE A 191 0.37 -13.36 12.16
CA ILE A 191 0.27 -13.68 13.60
C ILE A 191 1.51 -14.44 14.08
N THR A 192 2.01 -15.40 13.30
CA THR A 192 3.24 -16.14 13.64
C THR A 192 4.41 -15.18 13.82
N ILE A 193 4.63 -14.28 12.85
CA ILE A 193 5.74 -13.31 12.90
C ILE A 193 5.60 -12.37 14.10
N ASN A 194 4.41 -11.83 14.35
CA ASN A 194 4.17 -10.92 15.46
C ASN A 194 4.36 -11.60 16.82
N VAL A 195 3.75 -12.77 17.03
CA VAL A 195 3.86 -13.52 18.30
C VAL A 195 5.30 -13.97 18.53
N PHE A 196 5.97 -14.50 17.50
CA PHE A 196 7.38 -14.88 17.60
C PHE A 196 8.25 -13.67 17.96
N SER A 197 8.06 -12.52 17.30
CA SER A 197 8.86 -11.31 17.56
C SER A 197 8.67 -10.81 19.00
N ILE A 198 7.43 -10.78 19.50
CA ILE A 198 7.12 -10.35 20.86
C ILE A 198 7.74 -11.32 21.89
N MET A 199 7.67 -12.62 21.65
CA MET A 199 8.21 -13.60 22.59
C MET A 199 9.74 -13.71 22.55
N TYR A 200 10.37 -13.51 21.39
CA TYR A 200 11.81 -13.64 21.21
C TYR A 200 12.57 -12.35 21.55
N ALA A 201 12.04 -11.20 21.13
CA ALA A 201 12.72 -9.91 21.21
C ALA A 201 11.92 -8.85 21.97
N GLY A 202 10.75 -9.20 22.50
CA GLY A 202 9.90 -8.26 23.21
C GLY A 202 10.49 -7.78 24.53
N ALA A 203 9.83 -6.77 25.08
CA ALA A 203 10.31 -6.05 26.25
C ALA A 203 10.44 -6.99 27.47
N SER A 204 11.48 -6.77 28.27
CA SER A 204 11.78 -7.55 29.48
C SER A 204 10.64 -7.58 30.50
N VAL A 205 9.68 -6.65 30.38
CA VAL A 205 8.42 -6.58 31.15
C VAL A 205 7.58 -7.86 31.04
N LEU A 206 7.72 -8.62 29.94
CA LEU A 206 7.02 -9.90 29.77
C LEU A 206 7.65 -11.03 30.62
N GLY A 207 8.92 -10.92 31.02
CA GLY A 207 9.60 -11.93 31.85
C GLY A 207 9.69 -13.33 31.22
N ILE A 208 9.46 -13.46 29.91
CA ILE A 208 9.40 -14.76 29.23
C ILE A 208 10.82 -15.20 28.85
N THR A 209 11.39 -16.13 29.61
CA THR A 209 12.64 -16.82 29.25
C THR A 209 12.34 -18.24 28.82
N LEU A 210 11.87 -18.40 27.58
CA LEU A 210 11.61 -19.71 26.97
C LEU A 210 12.67 -20.03 25.92
N PRO A 211 13.00 -21.32 25.70
CA PRO A 211 13.88 -21.69 24.61
C PRO A 211 13.24 -21.40 23.26
N ILE A 212 14.06 -21.08 22.25
CA ILE A 212 13.61 -20.62 20.92
C ILE A 212 12.62 -21.61 20.26
N TRP A 213 12.86 -22.91 20.42
CA TRP A 213 11.96 -23.94 19.88
C TRP A 213 10.57 -23.91 20.51
N ALA A 214 10.46 -23.61 21.81
CA ALA A 214 9.18 -23.47 22.50
C ALA A 214 8.44 -22.22 22.03
N ILE A 215 9.15 -21.10 21.84
CA ILE A 215 8.60 -19.88 21.26
C ILE A 215 8.06 -20.14 19.86
N ALA A 216 8.83 -20.85 19.02
CA ALA A 216 8.41 -21.23 17.68
C ALA A 216 7.14 -22.08 17.72
N LEU A 217 7.08 -23.12 18.55
CA LEU A 217 5.89 -23.97 18.68
C LEU A 217 4.66 -23.20 19.16
N ILE A 218 4.81 -22.32 20.15
CA ILE A 218 3.72 -21.48 20.66
C ILE A 218 3.23 -20.53 19.57
N SER A 219 4.14 -19.88 18.84
CA SER A 219 3.78 -18.95 17.75
C SER A 219 3.01 -19.65 16.62
N ILE A 220 3.41 -20.87 16.25
CA ILE A 220 2.73 -21.70 15.25
C ILE A 220 1.38 -22.19 15.79
N GLY A 221 1.31 -22.62 17.06
CA GLY A 221 0.06 -23.05 17.68
C GLY A 221 -0.99 -21.94 17.70
N VAL A 222 -0.59 -20.73 18.13
CA VAL A 222 -1.47 -19.55 18.13
C VAL A 222 -1.90 -19.19 16.71
N SER A 223 -0.99 -19.22 15.74
CA SER A 223 -1.34 -18.87 14.36
C SER A 223 -2.27 -19.86 13.69
N ILE A 224 -2.15 -21.16 13.97
CA ILE A 224 -3.09 -22.19 13.50
C ILE A 224 -4.49 -21.95 14.09
N VAL A 225 -4.59 -21.65 15.39
CA VAL A 225 -5.89 -21.31 16.02
C VAL A 225 -6.51 -20.10 15.34
N PHE A 226 -5.74 -19.03 15.11
CA PHE A 226 -6.22 -17.85 14.38
C PHE A 226 -6.60 -18.15 12.93
N ALA A 227 -5.85 -19.01 12.23
CA ALA A 227 -6.18 -19.44 10.87
C ALA A 227 -7.56 -20.12 10.82
N VAL A 228 -7.83 -21.02 11.77
CA VAL A 228 -9.12 -21.70 11.90
C VAL A 228 -10.24 -20.71 12.19
N LEU A 229 -10.01 -19.73 13.09
CA LEU A 229 -10.98 -18.67 13.37
C LEU A 229 -11.29 -17.81 12.13
N VAL A 230 -10.26 -17.41 11.38
CA VAL A 230 -10.44 -16.65 10.13
C VAL A 230 -11.22 -17.49 9.11
N TRP A 231 -10.91 -18.78 8.99
CA TRP A 231 -11.63 -19.69 8.10
C TRP A 231 -13.11 -19.83 8.47
N ILE A 232 -13.44 -19.98 9.76
CA ILE A 232 -14.81 -20.20 10.23
C ILE A 232 -15.65 -18.92 10.24
N PHE A 233 -15.07 -17.77 10.60
CA PHE A 233 -15.84 -16.53 10.78
C PHE A 233 -15.65 -15.54 9.64
N VAL A 234 -14.40 -15.24 9.28
CA VAL A 234 -14.07 -14.16 8.34
C VAL A 234 -14.35 -14.57 6.90
N CYS A 235 -13.91 -15.75 6.47
CA CYS A 235 -14.14 -16.22 5.10
C CYS A 235 -15.63 -16.27 4.72
N PRO A 236 -16.56 -16.87 5.51
CA PRO A 236 -17.97 -16.87 5.15
C PRO A 236 -18.60 -15.48 5.24
N TRP A 237 -18.19 -14.64 6.20
CA TRP A 237 -18.65 -13.26 6.27
C TRP A 237 -18.25 -12.46 5.02
N MET A 238 -16.99 -12.55 4.59
CA MET A 238 -16.49 -11.91 3.37
C MET A 238 -17.20 -12.45 2.13
N LYS A 239 -17.42 -13.77 2.04
CA LYS A 239 -18.17 -14.38 0.93
C LYS A 239 -19.60 -13.81 0.85
N ARG A 240 -20.31 -13.70 1.97
CA ARG A 240 -21.65 -13.10 2.03
C ARG A 240 -21.62 -11.63 1.62
N LYS A 241 -20.63 -10.87 2.09
CA LYS A 241 -20.46 -9.45 1.78
C LYS A 241 -20.20 -9.23 0.29
N ILE A 242 -19.32 -10.01 -0.32
CA ILE A 242 -19.02 -9.93 -1.77
C ILE A 242 -20.28 -10.29 -2.58
N ALA A 243 -20.95 -11.40 -2.24
CA ALA A 243 -22.18 -11.80 -2.93
C ALA A 243 -23.29 -10.73 -2.85
N SER A 244 -23.45 -10.07 -1.70
CA SER A 244 -24.41 -8.97 -1.55
C SER A 244 -24.09 -7.74 -2.40
N ARG A 245 -22.79 -7.42 -2.59
CA ARG A 245 -22.35 -6.30 -3.43
C ARG A 245 -22.60 -6.58 -4.90
N LEU A 246 -22.22 -7.77 -5.36
CA LEU A 246 -22.48 -8.21 -6.73
C LEU A 246 -23.98 -8.17 -7.04
N LYS A 247 -24.83 -8.70 -6.15
CA LYS A 247 -26.30 -8.66 -6.33
C LYS A 247 -26.84 -7.23 -6.41
N LYS A 248 -26.30 -6.30 -5.61
CA LYS A 248 -26.70 -4.89 -5.64
C LYS A 248 -26.27 -4.21 -6.94
N GLU A 249 -25.05 -4.45 -7.40
CA GLU A 249 -24.54 -3.91 -8.67
C GLU A 249 -25.34 -4.41 -9.86
N THR A 250 -25.67 -5.71 -9.91
CA THR A 250 -26.53 -6.28 -10.96
C THR A 250 -27.95 -5.72 -10.91
N ALA A 251 -28.48 -5.40 -9.73
CA ALA A 251 -29.79 -4.77 -9.62
C ALA A 251 -29.77 -3.32 -10.14
N LEU A 252 -28.72 -2.56 -9.81
CA LEU A 252 -28.53 -1.19 -10.30
C LEU A 252 -28.33 -1.14 -11.82
N SER A 253 -27.55 -2.05 -12.40
CA SER A 253 -27.35 -2.09 -13.85
C SER A 253 -28.67 -2.34 -14.58
N LYS A 254 -29.49 -3.28 -14.11
CA LYS A 254 -30.81 -3.55 -14.69
C LYS A 254 -31.76 -2.35 -14.63
N ILE A 255 -31.76 -1.62 -13.52
CA ILE A 255 -32.58 -0.40 -13.37
C ILE A 255 -32.07 0.70 -14.32
N SER A 256 -30.75 0.84 -14.46
CA SER A 256 -30.15 1.77 -15.41
C SER A 256 -30.54 1.45 -16.85
N ASP A 257 -30.44 0.18 -17.26
CA ASP A 257 -30.81 -0.25 -18.61
C ASP A 257 -32.31 0.00 -18.87
N GLU A 258 -33.19 -0.35 -17.93
CA GLU A 258 -34.64 -0.10 -18.05
C GLU A 258 -34.98 1.41 -18.11
N SER A 259 -34.22 2.25 -17.42
CA SER A 259 -34.40 3.71 -17.50
C SER A 259 -33.93 4.30 -18.83
N ILE A 260 -32.89 3.73 -19.45
CA ILE A 260 -32.41 4.14 -20.78
C ILE A 260 -33.43 3.75 -21.85
N ASP A 261 -34.00 2.54 -21.75
CA ASP A 261 -35.02 2.05 -22.69
C ASP A 261 -36.28 2.95 -22.66
N LYS A 262 -36.73 3.38 -21.47
CA LYS A 262 -37.87 4.31 -21.34
C LYS A 262 -37.62 5.70 -21.96
N ILE A 263 -36.39 6.21 -21.87
CA ILE A 263 -36.02 7.50 -22.49
C ILE A 263 -35.97 7.37 -24.03
N GLN A 264 -35.48 6.25 -24.56
CA GLN A 264 -35.48 6.00 -26.00
C GLN A 264 -36.88 5.81 -26.59
N GLU A 265 -37.82 5.25 -25.83
CA GLU A 265 -39.23 5.14 -26.25
C GLU A 265 -39.98 6.48 -26.25
N GLU A 266 -39.63 7.42 -25.36
CA GLU A 266 -40.22 8.77 -25.34
C GLU A 266 -39.71 9.68 -26.46
N ASP A 267 -38.47 9.49 -26.94
CA ASP A 267 -37.82 10.33 -27.97
C ASP A 267 -38.06 9.89 -29.44
N MET A 268 -38.89 8.86 -29.69
CA MET A 268 -39.29 8.45 -31.04
C MET A 268 -40.66 9.06 -31.41
N PRO A 269 -40.75 10.22 -32.08
CA PRO A 269 -42.02 10.73 -32.55
C PRO A 269 -42.53 9.82 -33.67
N VAL A 270 -43.68 9.20 -33.41
CA VAL A 270 -44.51 8.46 -34.37
C VAL A 270 -44.67 9.29 -35.66
N PHE A 271 -43.94 8.92 -36.71
CA PHE A 271 -44.15 9.47 -38.04
C PHE A 271 -45.46 8.90 -38.56
N LYS A 272 -46.53 9.69 -38.42
CA LYS A 272 -47.85 9.39 -38.93
C LYS A 272 -47.82 9.59 -40.44
N GLU A 273 -47.65 8.51 -41.21
CA GLU A 273 -47.85 8.59 -42.65
C GLU A 273 -49.31 8.96 -42.97
N LEU A 274 -49.47 10.03 -43.75
CA LEU A 274 -50.73 10.49 -44.31
C LEU A 274 -51.12 9.60 -45.51
N PRO A 275 -52.41 9.30 -45.72
CA PRO A 275 -52.81 8.41 -46.80
C PRO A 275 -52.83 9.14 -48.15
N GLY A 276 -52.02 8.63 -49.08
CA GLY A 276 -52.30 8.66 -50.52
C GLY A 276 -51.56 9.71 -51.33
N VAL A 277 -50.62 9.27 -52.16
CA VAL A 277 -50.50 9.65 -53.59
C VAL A 277 -49.91 8.45 -54.36
N LYS A 278 -50.46 8.26 -55.56
CA LYS A 278 -50.36 7.18 -56.55
C LYS A 278 -48.95 6.71 -56.94
N GLU A 279 -48.88 5.41 -57.26
CA GLU A 279 -47.85 4.80 -58.12
C GLU A 279 -47.86 5.44 -59.52
N SER A 280 -46.69 5.87 -59.98
CA SER A 280 -46.39 5.99 -61.42
C SER A 280 -44.88 6.05 -61.64
N ASP A 281 -44.37 4.96 -62.20
CA ASP A 281 -43.36 4.81 -63.26
C ASP A 281 -42.20 5.81 -63.43
N GLU A 282 -41.03 5.17 -63.63
CA GLU A 282 -39.99 5.51 -64.62
C GLU A 282 -38.98 6.61 -64.27
N SER A 283 -37.73 6.20 -63.99
CA SER A 283 -36.62 6.35 -64.96
C SER A 283 -35.23 6.08 -64.35
N THR A 284 -34.44 5.35 -65.14
CA THR A 284 -32.97 5.39 -65.27
C THR A 284 -32.05 4.72 -64.24
N ILE A 285 -31.38 3.69 -64.76
CA ILE A 285 -30.22 2.93 -64.29
C ILE A 285 -28.90 3.72 -64.64
N PRO A 286 -27.67 3.16 -64.52
CA PRO A 286 -26.66 3.28 -63.44
C PRO A 286 -25.31 3.88 -63.91
N LEU A 287 -24.29 3.99 -63.02
CA LEU A 287 -22.86 3.81 -63.35
C LEU A 287 -22.08 3.44 -62.06
N THR A 288 -21.57 2.20 -61.89
CA THR A 288 -20.20 1.68 -62.23
C THR A 288 -19.05 2.39 -61.50
N SER A 289 -17.93 1.77 -61.09
CA SER A 289 -17.42 0.39 -61.08
C SER A 289 -16.02 0.42 -60.42
N CYS A 290 -15.57 -0.74 -59.91
CA CYS A 290 -14.21 -1.33 -60.01
C CYS A 290 -13.87 -2.06 -58.70
N GLY A 291 -13.53 -3.35 -58.68
CA GLY A 291 -13.38 -4.32 -59.75
C GLY A 291 -12.99 -5.69 -59.19
N THR A 292 -13.34 -6.71 -59.99
CA THR A 292 -12.66 -8.02 -60.22
C THR A 292 -12.41 -8.95 -59.04
N GLU A 293 -13.16 -10.05 -58.95
CA GLU A 293 -12.84 -11.42 -59.45
C GLU A 293 -11.91 -12.16 -58.45
N ASP A 294 -12.12 -13.41 -58.03
CA ASP A 294 -12.66 -14.53 -58.78
C ASP A 294 -13.06 -15.72 -57.87
N ALA A 295 -14.00 -16.52 -58.40
CA ALA A 295 -14.20 -17.97 -58.26
C ALA A 295 -14.14 -18.73 -56.91
N GLY A 296 -15.24 -19.46 -56.62
CA GLY A 296 -15.13 -20.92 -56.42
C GLY A 296 -16.00 -21.60 -55.35
N VAL A 297 -17.03 -22.34 -55.83
CA VAL A 297 -17.50 -23.67 -55.34
C VAL A 297 -18.31 -23.71 -54.02
N SER A 298 -19.66 -23.78 -54.07
CA SER A 298 -20.54 -24.98 -53.96
C SER A 298 -20.25 -25.93 -52.77
N ASP A 299 -21.15 -26.04 -51.79
CA ASP A 299 -22.32 -26.95 -51.80
C ASP A 299 -23.01 -27.07 -50.43
N ASN A 300 -24.32 -26.82 -50.44
CA ASN A 300 -25.44 -27.59 -49.89
C ASN A 300 -25.40 -28.36 -48.53
N ILE A 301 -26.38 -27.96 -47.68
CA ILE A 301 -27.38 -28.78 -46.95
C ILE A 301 -26.91 -29.60 -45.71
N ALA A 302 -27.41 -29.23 -44.51
CA ALA A 302 -28.41 -30.02 -43.77
C ALA A 302 -28.72 -29.43 -42.36
N ASN A 303 -30.01 -29.50 -42.01
CA ASN A 303 -30.68 -29.07 -40.78
C ASN A 303 -30.10 -29.61 -39.47
N GLY A 304 -30.22 -28.80 -38.41
CA GLY A 304 -30.11 -29.25 -37.01
C GLY A 304 -30.44 -28.14 -36.01
N SER A 305 -31.69 -28.11 -35.55
CA SER A 305 -32.28 -27.17 -34.61
C SER A 305 -31.78 -27.34 -33.15
N HIS A 306 -31.14 -26.31 -32.57
CA HIS A 306 -31.12 -26.05 -31.11
C HIS A 306 -30.80 -24.55 -30.85
N PRO A 307 -31.53 -23.85 -29.96
CA PRO A 307 -31.30 -22.43 -29.69
C PRO A 307 -30.07 -22.25 -28.77
N ARG A 308 -28.97 -21.73 -29.30
CA ARG A 308 -27.84 -21.23 -28.51
C ARG A 308 -28.03 -19.74 -28.25
N VAL A 309 -28.14 -19.40 -26.97
CA VAL A 309 -28.08 -18.04 -26.41
C VAL A 309 -26.72 -17.42 -26.75
N PRO A 310 -26.64 -16.23 -27.38
CA PRO A 310 -25.36 -15.57 -27.62
C PRO A 310 -24.90 -14.81 -26.37
N TYR A 311 -23.87 -15.31 -25.70
CA TYR A 311 -23.08 -14.51 -24.75
C TYR A 311 -22.05 -13.69 -25.54
N GLY A 312 -22.03 -12.38 -25.26
CA GLY A 312 -21.18 -11.40 -25.91
C GLY A 312 -19.68 -11.70 -25.83
N ARG A 313 -18.99 -11.43 -26.93
CA ARG A 313 -17.53 -11.45 -27.07
C ARG A 313 -16.88 -10.52 -26.05
N ALA A 314 -16.05 -11.08 -25.17
CA ALA A 314 -14.97 -10.33 -24.55
C ALA A 314 -13.80 -10.24 -25.56
N PHE A 315 -13.39 -9.02 -25.90
CA PHE A 315 -12.24 -8.76 -26.76
C PHE A 315 -10.95 -9.21 -26.07
N SER A 316 -10.29 -10.18 -26.68
CA SER A 316 -8.88 -10.51 -26.45
C SER A 316 -8.01 -9.50 -27.20
N MET A 317 -7.15 -8.78 -26.49
CA MET A 317 -6.05 -8.02 -27.09
C MET A 317 -4.73 -8.68 -26.70
N THR A 318 -4.21 -9.52 -27.59
CA THR A 318 -2.81 -9.93 -27.60
C THR A 318 -2.17 -9.48 -28.90
N HIS A 319 -1.10 -8.68 -28.76
CA HIS A 319 0.07 -8.54 -29.61
C HIS A 319 -0.09 -8.62 -31.13
N SER A 320 0.14 -7.47 -31.79
CA SER A 320 0.77 -7.45 -33.11
C SER A 320 2.01 -6.57 -33.08
N MET A 321 3.13 -7.25 -33.29
CA MET A 321 4.49 -6.77 -33.45
C MET A 321 4.62 -6.20 -34.87
N VAL A 322 4.96 -4.92 -35.02
CA VAL A 322 5.37 -4.36 -36.33
C VAL A 322 6.70 -3.65 -36.16
N LYS A 323 7.61 -3.99 -37.08
CA LYS A 323 9.04 -3.69 -37.13
C LYS A 323 9.35 -2.20 -37.25
N SER A 324 10.43 -1.80 -36.58
CA SER A 324 11.18 -0.55 -36.76
C SER A 324 11.96 -0.55 -38.09
N PRO A 325 12.21 0.64 -38.65
CA PRO A 325 13.51 0.95 -39.21
C PRO A 325 14.19 2.12 -38.48
N VAL A 326 15.51 1.97 -38.37
CA VAL A 326 16.54 2.80 -37.75
C VAL A 326 16.62 4.22 -38.33
N SER A 327 16.94 5.23 -37.49
CA SER A 327 18.13 6.10 -37.67
C SER A 327 17.97 7.54 -37.15
N ASN A 328 18.85 7.90 -36.20
CA ASN A 328 19.51 9.20 -35.94
C ASN A 328 18.70 10.47 -35.66
N GLY A 329 19.03 11.11 -34.52
CA GLY A 329 18.89 12.57 -34.35
C GLY A 329 18.74 13.05 -32.91
N THR A 330 19.88 13.31 -32.24
CA THR A 330 20.15 14.44 -31.32
C THR A 330 19.02 15.01 -30.45
N PHE A 331 19.14 14.82 -29.13
CA PHE A 331 18.42 15.59 -28.10
C PHE A 331 19.06 16.97 -27.92
N ASN A 332 18.27 18.03 -28.08
CA ASN A 332 18.62 19.40 -27.69
C ASN A 332 17.54 19.95 -26.74
N PHE A 333 18.00 20.63 -25.69
CA PHE A 333 17.21 21.28 -24.65
C PHE A 333 17.02 22.76 -25.04
N ASP A 334 15.78 23.27 -25.16
CA ASP A 334 15.40 24.61 -24.67
C ASP A 334 13.90 24.96 -24.86
N GLY A 335 13.38 25.83 -23.99
CA GLY A 335 12.51 26.96 -24.37
C GLY A 335 10.97 26.82 -24.45
N HIS A 336 10.30 27.18 -23.34
CA HIS A 336 9.01 27.91 -23.19
C HIS A 336 8.10 28.21 -24.42
N MET A 337 6.81 27.81 -24.35
CA MET A 337 5.60 28.68 -24.13
C MET A 337 4.31 28.28 -24.90
N LYS A 338 3.22 28.03 -24.14
CA LYS A 338 1.75 28.13 -24.41
C LYS A 338 1.15 27.30 -25.58
N SER A 339 -0.06 26.74 -25.56
CA SER A 339 -1.33 27.04 -24.86
C SER A 339 -2.31 25.84 -24.91
N ASP A 340 -3.19 25.78 -23.91
CA ASP A 340 -4.54 25.18 -23.86
C ASP A 340 -4.77 23.68 -24.12
N ILE A 341 -5.30 22.97 -23.11
CA ILE A 341 -6.52 22.13 -23.17
C ILE A 341 -6.90 21.63 -21.75
N HIS A 342 -8.13 21.98 -21.36
CA HIS A 342 -9.06 21.49 -20.34
C HIS A 342 -8.57 20.79 -19.04
N VAL A 343 -8.80 21.48 -17.92
CA VAL A 343 -8.73 20.96 -16.55
C VAL A 343 -10.14 20.54 -16.10
N TYR A 344 -10.32 19.26 -15.76
CA TYR A 344 -11.50 18.78 -15.04
C TYR A 344 -11.34 19.00 -13.53
N HIS A 345 -12.24 19.80 -12.95
CA HIS A 345 -12.43 19.93 -11.51
C HIS A 345 -12.95 18.59 -10.93
N THR A 346 -12.23 18.04 -9.95
CA THR A 346 -12.77 17.01 -9.04
C THR A 346 -13.15 17.68 -7.72
N VAL A 347 -14.40 17.45 -7.33
CA VAL A 347 -15.07 18.01 -6.16
C VAL A 347 -14.54 17.33 -4.89
N HIS A 348 -13.88 18.10 -4.04
CA HIS A 348 -13.73 17.78 -2.62
C HIS A 348 -15.11 17.90 -1.94
N LYS A 349 -15.44 16.92 -1.09
CA LYS A 349 -16.43 17.09 -0.02
C LYS A 349 -15.70 16.91 1.31
N ASP A 350 -16.01 17.84 2.20
CA ASP A 350 -15.37 18.18 3.47
C ASP A 350 -15.30 17.06 4.51
#